data_AF-A0A7D9L5N7-F1
#
_entry.id   AF-A0A7D9L5N7-F1
#
_cell.length_a   1.000
_cell.length_b   1.000
_cell.length_c   1.000
_cell.angle_alpha   90.00
_cell.angle_beta   90.00
_cell.angle_gamma   90.00
#
_symmetry.space_group_name_H-M   'P 1'
#
loop_
_entity.id
_entity.type
_entity.pdbx_description
1 polymer ?
#
loop_
_entity_poly.entity_id
_entity_poly.type
_entity_poly.pdbx_seq_one_letter_code
_entity_poly.pdbx_strand_id
1 'polypeptide(L)'
;MVLEVAEAKLARTSAKRVFNRNVKKLVDSINSKDTAALIESRFKDLKQLWDDVQRKHEGYIESLENSKTTYDVEQEDGWIDEMDKVYDDVLRQKLAYFETVEEDQREIERQQEQISKEKEDQIRKKEGDKAIFRAEQARKVEEIAFRQEVENLEEALAAEIYKPNPAASMLETARTELKRQLEECKRVNGEYVLLLDAETAGDEIAWFTSLQKIYSQISKKIGDAIQRKSDTKFNAMRGSTIKLERMKLPQFSGNIRDYPRFRSDFEKQILPELESGKVAYVLKSCLEGEAFDAIYNLDDDVTKMWKRLDEKYGLPSKLVDVVVYDIKNIKHLQEGDDQSFLELINTVEKGYQDLARINMESEISNSGTVSLIEERLP
;
A
#
# COMPACT_ATOMS: atom_id res chain seq x y z
N MET A 1 41.11 -90.53 -56.54
CA MET A 1 39.75 -90.84 -57.05
C MET A 1 38.84 -91.49 -56.00
N VAL A 2 38.74 -92.82 -55.81
CA VAL A 2 37.72 -93.39 -54.87
C VAL A 2 37.99 -93.02 -53.39
N LEU A 3 39.25 -93.02 -52.96
CA LEU A 3 39.63 -92.62 -51.59
C LEU A 3 39.42 -91.12 -51.33
N GLU A 4 39.61 -90.31 -52.35
CA GLU A 4 39.54 -88.84 -52.30
C GLU A 4 38.10 -88.34 -52.15
N VAL A 5 37.14 -88.95 -52.86
CA VAL A 5 35.70 -88.70 -52.70
C VAL A 5 35.22 -89.08 -51.30
N ALA A 6 35.70 -90.19 -50.74
CA ALA A 6 35.33 -90.66 -49.40
C ALA A 6 35.85 -89.72 -48.29
N GLU A 7 37.08 -89.20 -48.44
CA GLU A 7 37.66 -88.22 -47.51
C GLU A 7 36.91 -86.88 -47.55
N ALA A 8 36.56 -86.38 -48.75
CA ALA A 8 35.77 -85.16 -48.91
C ALA A 8 34.37 -85.29 -48.30
N LYS A 9 33.71 -86.45 -48.48
CA LYS A 9 32.40 -86.74 -47.86
C LYS A 9 32.49 -86.76 -46.33
N LEU A 10 33.55 -87.34 -45.77
CA LEU A 10 33.78 -87.37 -44.33
C LEU A 10 34.04 -85.97 -43.75
N ALA A 11 34.81 -85.14 -44.46
CA ALA A 11 35.06 -83.76 -44.06
C ALA A 11 33.77 -82.93 -44.01
N ARG A 12 32.92 -83.03 -45.06
CA ARG A 12 31.62 -82.35 -45.15
C ARG A 12 30.65 -82.78 -44.05
N THR A 13 30.50 -84.09 -43.84
CA THR A 13 29.62 -84.64 -42.79
C THR A 13 30.07 -84.26 -41.39
N SER A 14 31.39 -84.17 -41.15
CA SER A 14 31.95 -83.70 -39.88
C SER A 14 31.64 -82.23 -39.64
N ALA A 15 31.75 -81.39 -40.68
CA ALA A 15 31.36 -79.97 -40.63
C ALA A 15 29.86 -79.80 -40.31
N LYS A 16 28.96 -80.56 -40.97
CA LYS A 16 27.52 -80.58 -40.66
C LYS A 16 27.23 -80.91 -39.20
N ARG A 17 27.94 -81.90 -38.62
CA ARG A 17 27.76 -82.26 -37.20
C ARG A 17 28.17 -81.13 -36.27
N VAL A 18 29.27 -80.44 -36.56
CA VAL A 18 29.75 -79.31 -35.76
C VAL A 18 28.80 -78.12 -35.88
N PHE A 19 28.32 -77.82 -37.09
CA PHE A 19 27.33 -76.79 -37.37
C PHE A 19 26.03 -77.05 -36.60
N ASN A 20 25.39 -78.21 -36.77
CA ASN A 20 24.12 -78.55 -36.11
C ASN A 20 24.21 -78.52 -34.57
N ARG A 21 25.36 -78.90 -34.00
CA ARG A 21 25.58 -78.79 -32.55
C ARG A 21 25.60 -77.34 -32.08
N ASN A 22 26.17 -76.42 -32.87
CA ASN A 22 26.21 -75.00 -32.53
C ASN A 22 24.87 -74.30 -32.83
N VAL A 23 24.14 -74.72 -33.85
CA VAL A 23 22.73 -74.33 -34.07
C VAL A 23 21.92 -74.61 -32.80
N LYS A 24 21.97 -75.84 -32.29
CA LYS A 24 21.23 -76.20 -31.07
C LYS A 24 21.62 -75.31 -29.88
N LYS A 25 22.91 -75.07 -29.66
CA LYS A 25 23.38 -74.19 -28.59
C LYS A 25 22.91 -72.75 -28.74
N LEU A 26 22.83 -72.23 -29.96
CA LEU A 26 22.33 -70.88 -30.20
C LEU A 26 20.82 -70.80 -29.97
N VAL A 27 20.06 -71.76 -30.49
CA VAL A 27 18.61 -71.85 -30.25
C VAL A 27 18.32 -71.97 -28.75
N ASP A 28 19.08 -72.81 -28.02
CA ASP A 28 18.96 -72.92 -26.57
C ASP A 28 19.20 -71.58 -25.87
N SER A 29 20.21 -70.79 -26.32
CA SER A 29 20.49 -69.44 -25.79
C SER A 29 19.40 -68.42 -26.10
N ILE A 30 18.79 -68.50 -27.29
CA ILE A 30 17.65 -67.66 -27.66
C ILE A 30 16.45 -67.99 -26.77
N ASN A 31 16.17 -69.28 -26.58
CA ASN A 31 15.06 -69.75 -25.74
C ASN A 31 15.25 -69.44 -24.27
N SER A 32 16.49 -69.47 -23.76
CA SER A 32 16.82 -69.05 -22.39
C SER A 32 16.84 -67.53 -22.21
N LYS A 33 16.64 -66.76 -23.28
CA LYS A 33 16.76 -65.30 -23.30
C LYS A 33 18.10 -64.82 -22.75
N ASP A 34 19.18 -65.48 -23.17
CA ASP A 34 20.55 -65.03 -22.86
C ASP A 34 20.78 -63.60 -23.40
N THR A 35 21.85 -62.94 -22.97
CA THR A 35 22.13 -61.56 -23.39
C THR A 35 22.31 -61.43 -24.90
N ALA A 36 21.83 -60.31 -25.46
CA ALA A 36 21.98 -59.98 -26.88
C ALA A 36 23.43 -60.09 -27.37
N ALA A 37 24.40 -59.67 -26.55
CA ALA A 37 25.83 -59.79 -26.85
C ALA A 37 26.30 -61.26 -26.99
N LEU A 38 25.80 -62.16 -26.13
CA LEU A 38 26.14 -63.59 -26.19
C LEU A 38 25.52 -64.25 -27.42
N ILE A 39 24.28 -63.92 -27.74
CA ILE A 39 23.57 -64.42 -28.94
C ILE A 39 24.27 -63.94 -30.21
N GLU A 40 24.68 -62.67 -30.27
CA GLU A 40 25.44 -62.12 -31.39
C GLU A 40 26.79 -62.83 -31.59
N SER A 41 27.53 -63.04 -30.50
CA SER A 41 28.80 -63.76 -30.53
C SER A 41 28.62 -65.20 -31.04
N ARG A 42 27.62 -65.93 -30.53
CA ARG A 42 27.36 -67.30 -30.96
C ARG A 42 26.89 -67.39 -32.41
N PHE A 43 26.13 -66.39 -32.89
CA PHE A 43 25.72 -66.32 -34.29
C PHE A 43 26.90 -66.04 -35.22
N LYS A 44 27.85 -65.18 -34.80
CA LYS A 44 29.09 -64.95 -35.55
C LYS A 44 29.90 -66.23 -35.71
N ASP A 45 30.04 -67.01 -34.64
CA ASP A 45 30.71 -68.32 -34.68
C ASP A 45 29.94 -69.30 -35.58
N LEU A 46 28.60 -69.30 -35.53
CA LEU A 46 27.76 -70.13 -36.38
C LEU A 46 27.93 -69.78 -37.87
N LYS A 47 28.05 -68.49 -38.21
CA LYS A 47 28.31 -68.04 -39.59
C LYS A 47 29.65 -68.57 -40.11
N GLN A 48 30.70 -68.54 -39.30
CA GLN A 48 32.00 -69.11 -39.70
C GLN A 48 31.92 -70.62 -39.94
N LEU A 49 31.15 -71.34 -39.11
CA LEU A 49 30.90 -72.77 -39.29
C LEU A 49 30.06 -73.07 -40.52
N TRP A 50 29.14 -72.17 -40.87
CA TRP A 50 28.34 -72.27 -42.09
C TRP A 50 29.21 -72.11 -43.35
N ASP A 51 30.07 -71.07 -43.38
CA ASP A 51 31.02 -70.86 -44.47
C ASP A 51 31.97 -72.08 -44.65
N ASP A 52 32.35 -72.75 -43.55
CA ASP A 52 33.15 -73.99 -43.58
C ASP A 52 32.36 -75.19 -44.12
N VAL A 53 31.06 -75.30 -43.81
CA VAL A 53 30.17 -76.34 -44.38
C VAL A 53 30.03 -76.15 -45.89
N GLN A 54 29.78 -74.93 -46.35
CA GLN A 54 29.66 -74.61 -47.79
C GLN A 54 30.96 -74.94 -48.53
N ARG A 55 32.11 -74.45 -48.04
CA ARG A 55 33.43 -74.73 -48.65
C ARG A 55 33.72 -76.24 -48.75
N LYS A 56 33.40 -77.01 -47.71
CA LYS A 56 33.61 -78.47 -47.71
C LYS A 56 32.60 -79.21 -48.58
N HIS A 57 31.40 -78.64 -48.78
CA HIS A 57 30.42 -79.17 -49.71
C HIS A 57 30.88 -78.95 -51.16
N GLU A 58 31.29 -77.73 -51.52
CA GLU A 58 31.85 -77.41 -52.83
C GLU A 58 33.04 -78.32 -53.20
N GLY A 59 33.99 -78.52 -52.29
CA GLY A 59 35.12 -79.42 -52.54
C GLY A 59 34.71 -80.90 -52.70
N TYR A 60 33.60 -81.32 -52.09
CA TYR A 60 33.04 -82.66 -52.30
C TYR A 60 32.36 -82.77 -53.67
N ILE A 61 31.60 -81.75 -54.11
CA ILE A 61 31.02 -81.68 -55.44
C ILE A 61 32.11 -81.72 -56.51
N GLU A 62 33.18 -80.94 -56.36
CA GLU A 62 34.33 -80.95 -57.29
C GLU A 62 34.98 -82.33 -57.38
N SER A 63 35.11 -83.04 -56.25
CA SER A 63 35.62 -84.41 -56.21
C SER A 63 34.69 -85.41 -56.91
N LEU A 64 33.37 -85.21 -56.83
CA LEU A 64 32.36 -86.03 -57.52
C LEU A 64 32.39 -85.80 -59.03
N GLU A 65 32.47 -84.54 -59.48
CA GLU A 65 32.56 -84.17 -60.90
C GLU A 65 33.82 -84.77 -61.56
N ASN A 66 34.96 -84.68 -60.86
CA ASN A 66 36.22 -85.28 -61.29
C ASN A 66 36.17 -86.82 -61.38
N SER A 67 35.22 -87.45 -60.67
CA SER A 67 35.04 -88.91 -60.68
C SER A 67 34.17 -89.44 -61.84
N LYS A 68 33.60 -88.55 -62.69
CA LYS A 68 32.68 -88.87 -63.81
C LYS A 68 31.40 -89.63 -63.40
N THR A 69 30.93 -89.42 -62.17
CA THR A 69 29.68 -90.01 -61.67
C THR A 69 28.58 -88.94 -61.67
N THR A 70 27.97 -88.68 -62.83
CA THR A 70 26.97 -87.60 -63.01
C THR A 70 25.66 -87.77 -62.22
N TYR A 71 25.35 -89.00 -61.78
CA TYR A 71 24.11 -89.31 -61.06
C TYR A 71 24.11 -88.84 -59.58
N ASP A 72 25.27 -88.47 -59.03
CA ASP A 72 25.43 -88.15 -57.60
C ASP A 72 25.33 -86.65 -57.28
N VAL A 73 25.36 -85.74 -58.27
CA VAL A 73 25.41 -84.28 -58.02
C VAL A 73 24.03 -83.68 -57.71
N GLU A 74 22.99 -84.04 -58.47
CA GLU A 74 21.61 -83.51 -58.26
C GLU A 74 21.00 -83.89 -56.89
N GLN A 75 21.39 -85.04 -56.31
CA GLN A 75 20.94 -85.43 -54.97
C GLN A 75 21.65 -84.63 -53.85
N GLU A 76 22.81 -84.05 -54.14
CA GLU A 76 23.62 -83.33 -53.18
C GLU A 76 23.24 -81.85 -53.09
N ASP A 77 22.60 -81.29 -54.14
CA ASP A 77 21.92 -79.99 -54.07
C ASP A 77 20.84 -79.98 -52.98
N GLY A 78 20.08 -81.07 -52.84
CA GLY A 78 19.11 -81.22 -51.77
C GLY A 78 19.73 -81.18 -50.37
N TRP A 79 20.97 -81.64 -50.22
CA TRP A 79 21.67 -81.65 -48.92
C TRP A 79 22.09 -80.25 -48.48
N ILE A 80 22.56 -79.41 -49.39
CA ILE A 80 22.96 -78.04 -49.05
C ILE A 80 21.73 -77.17 -48.81
N ASP A 81 20.66 -77.34 -49.61
CA ASP A 81 19.37 -76.68 -49.41
C ASP A 81 18.77 -76.96 -48.01
N GLU A 82 18.92 -78.18 -47.49
CA GLU A 82 18.50 -78.49 -46.11
C GLU A 82 19.29 -77.70 -45.07
N MET A 83 20.59 -77.48 -45.29
CA MET A 83 21.44 -76.74 -44.36
C MET A 83 21.23 -75.23 -44.48
N ASP A 84 21.00 -74.72 -45.68
CA ASP A 84 20.56 -73.34 -45.93
C ASP A 84 19.28 -73.04 -45.15
N LYS A 85 18.28 -73.92 -45.23
CA LYS A 85 17.03 -73.78 -44.45
C LYS A 85 17.28 -73.73 -42.95
N VAL A 86 18.16 -74.58 -42.42
CA VAL A 86 18.51 -74.56 -40.99
C VAL A 86 19.20 -73.25 -40.60
N TYR A 87 20.11 -72.74 -41.44
CA TYR A 87 20.78 -71.46 -41.20
C TYR A 87 19.78 -70.30 -41.20
N ASP A 88 18.90 -70.25 -42.21
CA ASP A 88 17.87 -69.23 -42.36
C ASP A 88 16.86 -69.24 -41.21
N ASP A 89 16.42 -70.42 -40.77
CA ASP A 89 15.49 -70.54 -39.64
C ASP A 89 16.10 -69.99 -38.34
N VAL A 90 17.39 -70.23 -38.11
CA VAL A 90 18.11 -69.70 -36.94
C VAL A 90 18.33 -68.20 -37.07
N LEU A 91 18.62 -67.70 -38.29
CA LEU A 91 18.71 -66.27 -38.56
C LEU A 91 17.37 -65.56 -38.27
N ARG A 92 16.24 -66.14 -38.70
CA ARG A 92 14.90 -65.61 -38.39
C ARG A 92 14.63 -65.59 -36.88
N GLN A 93 14.97 -66.67 -36.17
CA GLN A 93 14.81 -66.73 -34.71
C GLN A 93 15.66 -65.67 -34.00
N LYS A 94 16.89 -65.43 -34.46
CA LYS A 94 17.73 -64.34 -33.95
C LYS A 94 17.06 -62.99 -34.19
N LEU A 95 16.65 -62.70 -35.42
CA LEU A 95 16.05 -61.40 -35.76
C LEU A 95 14.80 -61.13 -34.91
N ALA A 96 13.91 -62.12 -34.77
CA ALA A 96 12.74 -62.02 -33.93
C ALA A 96 13.10 -61.76 -32.45
N TYR A 97 14.12 -62.44 -31.92
CA TYR A 97 14.61 -62.17 -30.57
C TYR A 97 15.09 -60.71 -30.41
N PHE A 98 15.91 -60.20 -31.33
CA PHE A 98 16.41 -58.82 -31.25
C PHE A 98 15.30 -57.78 -31.38
N GLU A 99 14.31 -58.02 -32.24
CA GLU A 99 13.12 -57.16 -32.35
C GLU A 99 12.36 -57.09 -31.02
N THR A 100 12.15 -58.24 -30.34
CA THR A 100 11.51 -58.25 -29.02
C THR A 100 12.34 -57.53 -27.95
N VAL A 101 13.67 -57.64 -27.97
CA VAL A 101 14.55 -56.93 -27.04
C VAL A 101 14.48 -55.41 -27.26
N GLU A 102 14.45 -54.96 -28.51
CA GLU A 102 14.29 -53.55 -28.85
C GLU A 102 12.91 -53.00 -28.48
N GLU A 103 11.85 -53.80 -28.58
CA GLU A 103 10.52 -53.44 -28.10
C GLU A 103 10.47 -53.33 -26.58
N ASP A 104 10.99 -54.32 -25.86
CA ASP A 104 11.08 -54.31 -24.39
C ASP A 104 11.88 -53.09 -23.90
N GLN A 105 13.00 -52.76 -24.57
CA GLN A 105 13.81 -51.60 -24.25
C GLN A 105 13.04 -50.28 -24.47
N ARG A 106 12.34 -50.14 -25.60
CA ARG A 106 11.48 -48.97 -25.87
C ARG A 106 10.36 -48.84 -24.86
N GLU A 107 9.79 -49.95 -24.40
CA GLU A 107 8.74 -49.94 -23.39
C GLU A 107 9.29 -49.52 -22.01
N ILE A 108 10.47 -49.99 -21.62
CA ILE A 108 11.17 -49.52 -20.41
C ILE A 108 11.41 -48.00 -20.47
N GLU A 109 11.86 -47.48 -21.61
CA GLU A 109 12.09 -46.04 -21.81
C GLU A 109 10.80 -45.23 -21.68
N ARG A 110 9.70 -45.69 -22.29
CA ARG A 110 8.37 -45.05 -22.13
C ARG A 110 7.90 -45.04 -20.68
N GLN A 111 8.06 -46.16 -19.97
CA GLN A 111 7.71 -46.24 -18.56
C GLN A 111 8.55 -45.30 -17.69
N GLN A 112 9.85 -45.21 -17.97
CA GLN A 112 10.74 -44.26 -17.28
C GLN A 112 10.35 -42.80 -17.55
N GLU A 113 10.01 -42.46 -18.80
CA GLU A 113 9.55 -41.12 -19.16
C GLU A 113 8.24 -40.78 -18.45
N GLN A 114 7.28 -41.72 -18.41
CA GLN A 114 6.01 -41.54 -17.71
C GLN A 114 6.22 -41.32 -16.20
N ILE A 115 7.05 -42.15 -15.56
CA ILE A 115 7.42 -41.99 -14.15
C ILE A 115 8.11 -40.64 -13.91
N SER A 116 8.94 -40.17 -14.83
CA SER A 116 9.59 -38.86 -14.74
C SER A 116 8.57 -37.73 -14.78
N LYS A 117 7.63 -37.75 -15.74
CA LYS A 117 6.56 -36.75 -15.86
C LYS A 117 5.68 -36.72 -14.62
N GLU A 118 5.27 -37.87 -14.11
CA GLU A 118 4.46 -37.95 -12.88
C GLU A 118 5.19 -37.40 -11.66
N LYS A 119 6.50 -37.65 -11.52
CA LYS A 119 7.32 -37.06 -10.46
C LYS A 119 7.40 -35.54 -10.59
N GLU A 120 7.60 -35.02 -11.80
CA GLU A 120 7.63 -33.58 -12.04
C GLU A 120 6.29 -32.92 -11.70
N ASP A 121 5.16 -33.51 -12.11
CA ASP A 121 3.83 -33.01 -11.77
C ASP A 121 3.58 -33.00 -10.26
N GLN A 122 4.03 -34.05 -9.55
CA GLN A 122 3.96 -34.09 -8.09
C GLN A 122 4.82 -33.01 -7.43
N ILE A 123 6.01 -32.73 -7.97
CA ILE A 123 6.87 -31.65 -7.47
C ILE A 123 6.20 -30.30 -7.71
N ARG A 124 5.73 -30.02 -8.94
CA ARG A 124 5.01 -28.79 -9.29
C ARG A 124 3.82 -28.55 -8.37
N LYS A 125 3.01 -29.58 -8.12
CA LYS A 125 1.87 -29.50 -7.21
C LYS A 125 2.30 -29.16 -5.77
N LYS A 126 3.31 -29.87 -5.23
CA LYS A 126 3.84 -29.59 -3.89
C LYS A 126 4.43 -28.19 -3.76
N GLU A 127 5.06 -27.67 -4.81
CA GLU A 127 5.59 -26.30 -4.83
C GLU A 127 4.46 -25.27 -4.87
N GLY A 128 3.40 -25.52 -5.66
CA GLY A 128 2.17 -24.73 -5.65
C GLY A 128 1.53 -24.67 -4.26
N ASP A 129 1.33 -25.82 -3.61
CA ASP A 129 0.76 -25.90 -2.25
C ASP A 129 1.61 -25.13 -1.23
N LYS A 130 2.96 -25.22 -1.33
CA LYS A 130 3.87 -24.45 -0.48
C LYS A 130 3.79 -22.95 -0.75
N ALA A 131 3.59 -22.53 -2.00
CA ALA A 131 3.43 -21.13 -2.35
C ALA A 131 2.14 -20.56 -1.77
N ILE A 132 1.03 -21.29 -1.89
CA ILE A 132 -0.27 -20.95 -1.28
C ILE A 132 -0.11 -20.79 0.24
N PHE A 133 0.51 -21.77 0.90
CA PHE A 133 0.74 -21.71 2.36
C PHE A 133 1.55 -20.49 2.76
N ARG A 134 2.63 -20.15 2.04
CA ARG A 134 3.45 -18.96 2.35
C ARG A 134 2.66 -17.67 2.16
N ALA A 135 1.89 -17.55 1.08
CA ALA A 135 1.07 -16.38 0.81
C ALA A 135 -0.03 -16.20 1.88
N GLU A 136 -0.66 -17.30 2.32
CA GLU A 136 -1.63 -17.29 3.42
C GLU A 136 -1.00 -16.76 4.72
N GLN A 137 0.19 -17.25 5.08
CA GLN A 137 0.89 -16.79 6.28
C GLN A 137 1.25 -15.30 6.20
N ALA A 138 1.74 -14.84 5.04
CA ALA A 138 2.03 -13.42 4.83
C ALA A 138 0.76 -12.56 4.98
N ARG A 139 -0.36 -13.00 4.39
CA ARG A 139 -1.67 -12.31 4.52
C ARG A 139 -2.10 -12.20 5.98
N LYS A 140 -1.95 -13.28 6.76
CA LYS A 140 -2.27 -13.31 8.20
C LYS A 140 -1.39 -12.39 9.03
N VAL A 141 -0.10 -12.30 8.73
CA VAL A 141 0.82 -11.38 9.43
C VAL A 141 0.40 -9.94 9.23
N GLU A 142 0.11 -9.54 7.99
CA GLU A 142 -0.33 -8.16 7.70
C GLU A 142 -1.70 -7.85 8.31
N GLU A 143 -2.62 -8.84 8.36
CA GLU A 143 -3.89 -8.70 9.06
C GLU A 143 -3.70 -8.39 10.56
N ILE A 144 -2.83 -9.15 11.22
CA ILE A 144 -2.53 -8.94 12.65
C ILE A 144 -1.94 -7.54 12.87
N ALA A 145 -0.99 -7.13 12.03
CA ALA A 145 -0.39 -5.81 12.10
C ALA A 145 -1.44 -4.69 11.89
N PHE A 146 -2.35 -4.84 10.92
CA PHE A 146 -3.46 -3.90 10.73
C PHE A 146 -4.37 -3.82 11.95
N ARG A 147 -4.76 -4.97 12.52
CA ARG A 147 -5.62 -5.01 13.71
C ARG A 147 -4.97 -4.36 14.93
N GLN A 148 -3.66 -4.58 15.12
CA GLN A 148 -2.91 -3.94 16.19
C GLN A 148 -2.89 -2.42 16.02
N GLU A 149 -2.69 -1.93 14.79
CA GLU A 149 -2.69 -0.48 14.53
C GLU A 149 -4.08 0.15 14.74
N VAL A 150 -5.15 -0.59 14.38
CA VAL A 150 -6.52 -0.20 14.71
C VAL A 150 -6.72 -0.09 16.21
N GLU A 151 -6.30 -1.10 16.98
CA GLU A 151 -6.44 -1.11 18.45
C GLU A 151 -5.67 0.04 19.09
N ASN A 152 -4.40 0.25 18.70
CA ASN A 152 -3.58 1.38 19.16
C ASN A 152 -4.27 2.72 18.89
N LEU A 153 -4.88 2.88 17.72
CA LEU A 153 -5.64 4.09 17.35
C LEU A 153 -6.90 4.27 18.18
N GLU A 154 -7.65 3.20 18.44
CA GLU A 154 -8.85 3.25 19.27
C GLU A 154 -8.51 3.56 20.73
N GLU A 155 -7.42 2.99 21.25
CA GLU A 155 -6.88 3.33 22.58
C GLU A 155 -6.43 4.79 22.65
N ALA A 156 -5.74 5.30 21.63
CA ALA A 156 -5.34 6.71 21.57
C ALA A 156 -6.57 7.63 21.56
N LEU A 157 -7.56 7.33 20.70
CA LEU A 157 -8.84 8.04 20.66
C LEU A 157 -9.59 8.00 22.00
N ALA A 158 -9.51 6.90 22.76
CA ALA A 158 -10.12 6.75 24.07
C ALA A 158 -9.35 7.46 25.19
N ALA A 159 -8.03 7.38 25.20
CA ALA A 159 -7.15 8.05 26.16
C ALA A 159 -7.22 9.59 26.02
N GLU A 160 -7.45 10.08 24.81
CA GLU A 160 -7.69 11.49 24.51
C GLU A 160 -9.00 12.04 25.08
N ILE A 161 -9.96 11.19 25.46
CA ILE A 161 -11.17 11.61 26.20
C ILE A 161 -10.78 12.15 27.59
N TYR A 162 -9.64 11.74 28.15
CA TYR A 162 -9.19 12.06 29.51
C TYR A 162 -7.95 12.97 29.61
N LYS A 163 -7.29 13.34 28.50
CA LYS A 163 -6.17 14.30 28.48
C LYS A 163 -6.39 15.41 27.43
N PRO A 164 -6.15 16.70 27.75
CA PRO A 164 -6.62 17.81 26.91
C PRO A 164 -5.89 17.97 25.57
N ASN A 165 -4.80 17.24 25.31
CA ASN A 165 -3.94 17.54 24.18
C ASN A 165 -3.37 16.30 23.48
N PRO A 166 -4.09 15.79 22.48
CA PRO A 166 -3.50 15.25 21.29
C PRO A 166 -3.14 16.35 20.32
N ALA A 167 -1.88 16.37 19.91
CA ALA A 167 -1.49 17.13 18.75
C ALA A 167 -2.24 16.49 17.57
N ALA A 168 -3.15 17.21 16.90
CA ALA A 168 -3.88 16.69 15.74
C ALA A 168 -2.95 16.09 14.66
N SER A 169 -1.68 16.50 14.66
CA SER A 169 -0.62 15.87 13.89
C SER A 169 -0.36 14.40 14.23
N MET A 170 -0.45 13.97 15.49
CA MET A 170 -0.29 12.57 15.92
C MET A 170 -1.42 11.67 15.41
N LEU A 171 -2.68 12.14 15.51
CA LEU A 171 -3.84 11.43 14.97
C LEU A 171 -3.79 11.31 13.45
N GLU A 172 -3.39 12.38 12.74
CA GLU A 172 -3.20 12.31 11.29
C GLU A 172 -2.00 11.44 10.90
N THR A 173 -0.91 11.45 11.66
CA THR A 173 0.23 10.55 11.43
C THR A 173 -0.20 9.09 11.59
N ALA A 174 -0.93 8.76 12.65
CA ALA A 174 -1.43 7.40 12.87
C ALA A 174 -2.49 7.00 11.82
N ARG A 175 -3.33 7.93 11.35
CA ARG A 175 -4.23 7.70 10.21
C ARG A 175 -3.47 7.39 8.92
N THR A 176 -2.37 8.10 8.64
CA THR A 176 -1.53 7.83 7.48
C THR A 176 -0.86 6.47 7.58
N GLU A 177 -0.42 6.08 8.77
CA GLU A 177 0.20 4.77 9.01
C GLU A 177 -0.81 3.62 8.85
N LEU A 178 -2.02 3.76 9.40
CA LEU A 178 -3.09 2.80 9.19
C LEU A 178 -3.47 2.66 7.70
N LYS A 179 -3.46 3.76 6.95
CA LYS A 179 -3.69 3.73 5.49
C LYS A 179 -2.57 2.97 4.78
N ARG A 180 -1.30 3.20 5.16
CA ARG A 180 -0.14 2.47 4.63
C ARG A 180 -0.31 0.96 4.87
N GLN A 181 -0.70 0.60 6.09
CA GLN A 181 -0.92 -0.80 6.46
C GLN A 181 -2.08 -1.45 5.71
N LEU A 182 -3.16 -0.71 5.44
CA LEU A 182 -4.28 -1.20 4.60
C LEU A 182 -3.83 -1.49 3.16
N GLU A 183 -3.02 -0.63 2.55
CA GLU A 183 -2.49 -0.87 1.20
C GLU A 183 -1.54 -2.06 1.18
N GLU A 184 -0.78 -2.30 2.25
CA GLU A 184 0.05 -3.50 2.36
C GLU A 184 -0.79 -4.77 2.48
N CYS A 185 -1.84 -4.76 3.32
CA CYS A 185 -2.82 -5.85 3.35
C CYS A 185 -3.45 -6.11 1.97
N LYS A 186 -3.75 -5.05 1.21
CA LYS A 186 -4.29 -5.17 -0.16
C LYS A 186 -3.33 -5.86 -1.09
N ARG A 187 -2.05 -5.48 -1.04
CA ARG A 187 -0.98 -6.04 -1.88
C ARG A 187 -0.80 -7.53 -1.59
N VAL A 188 -0.58 -7.88 -0.32
CA VAL A 188 -0.34 -9.28 0.09
C VAL A 188 -1.58 -10.15 -0.13
N ASN A 189 -2.78 -9.63 0.15
CA ASN A 189 -4.01 -10.35 -0.13
C ASN A 189 -4.23 -10.55 -1.64
N GLY A 190 -3.88 -9.56 -2.46
CA GLY A 190 -3.92 -9.68 -3.91
C GLY A 190 -3.02 -10.82 -4.41
N GLU A 191 -1.79 -10.92 -3.88
CA GLU A 191 -0.88 -12.03 -4.19
C GLU A 191 -1.43 -13.38 -3.75
N TYR A 192 -2.06 -13.45 -2.58
CA TYR A 192 -2.70 -14.67 -2.08
C TYR A 192 -3.89 -15.09 -2.95
N VAL A 193 -4.80 -14.16 -3.28
CA VAL A 193 -6.00 -14.40 -4.09
C VAL A 193 -5.68 -14.97 -5.47
N LEU A 194 -4.57 -14.54 -6.10
CA LEU A 194 -4.14 -15.06 -7.40
C LEU A 194 -3.78 -16.56 -7.38
N LEU A 195 -3.52 -17.13 -6.20
CA LEU A 195 -3.16 -18.53 -6.03
C LEU A 195 -4.34 -19.42 -5.63
N LEU A 196 -5.51 -18.82 -5.35
CA LEU A 196 -6.69 -19.51 -4.86
C LEU A 196 -7.66 -19.89 -5.98
N ASP A 197 -8.52 -20.86 -5.68
CA ASP A 197 -9.70 -21.14 -6.49
C ASP A 197 -10.74 -20.00 -6.36
N ALA A 198 -11.72 -19.99 -7.26
CA ALA A 198 -12.70 -18.91 -7.36
C ALA A 198 -13.60 -18.77 -6.11
N GLU A 199 -13.88 -19.86 -5.39
CA GLU A 199 -14.72 -19.82 -4.18
C GLU A 199 -13.92 -19.20 -3.03
N THR A 200 -12.75 -19.74 -2.73
CA THR A 200 -11.89 -19.24 -1.65
C THR A 200 -11.41 -17.80 -1.92
N ALA A 201 -11.13 -17.45 -3.19
CA ALA A 201 -10.81 -16.08 -3.58
C ALA A 201 -11.95 -15.09 -3.28
N GLY A 202 -13.20 -15.52 -3.46
CA GLY A 202 -14.38 -14.71 -3.15
C GLY A 202 -14.46 -14.33 -1.67
N ASP A 203 -14.20 -15.29 -0.79
CA ASP A 203 -14.17 -15.07 0.66
C ASP A 203 -13.07 -14.09 1.08
N GLU A 204 -11.88 -14.21 0.49
CA GLU A 204 -10.75 -13.30 0.76
C GLU A 204 -10.99 -11.87 0.27
N ILE A 205 -11.66 -11.71 -0.87
CA ILE A 205 -12.08 -10.40 -1.37
C ILE A 205 -13.13 -9.78 -0.43
N ALA A 206 -14.09 -10.58 0.06
CA ALA A 206 -15.08 -10.14 1.03
C ALA A 206 -14.43 -9.72 2.36
N TRP A 207 -13.46 -10.49 2.84
CA TRP A 207 -12.65 -10.14 4.01
C TRP A 207 -11.93 -8.80 3.83
N PHE A 208 -11.24 -8.58 2.71
CA PHE A 208 -10.56 -7.30 2.47
C PHE A 208 -11.54 -6.12 2.40
N THR A 209 -12.72 -6.33 1.82
CA THR A 209 -13.81 -5.33 1.82
C THR A 209 -14.24 -4.96 3.25
N SER A 210 -14.26 -5.93 4.17
CA SER A 210 -14.54 -5.69 5.58
C SER A 210 -13.45 -4.84 6.26
N LEU A 211 -12.18 -5.06 5.94
CA LEU A 211 -11.07 -4.24 6.44
C LEU A 211 -11.16 -2.79 5.95
N GLN A 212 -11.48 -2.58 4.67
CA GLN A 212 -11.68 -1.24 4.12
C GLN A 212 -12.82 -0.50 4.84
N LYS A 213 -13.87 -1.22 5.24
CA LYS A 213 -14.98 -0.67 6.03
C LYS A 213 -14.51 -0.24 7.43
N ILE A 214 -13.69 -1.04 8.10
CA ILE A 214 -13.09 -0.68 9.41
C ILE A 214 -12.24 0.58 9.28
N TYR A 215 -11.33 0.64 8.30
CA TYR A 215 -10.52 1.82 8.02
C TYR A 215 -11.38 3.08 7.79
N SER A 216 -12.45 2.95 7.00
CA SER A 216 -13.35 4.07 6.69
C SER A 216 -14.06 4.58 7.95
N GLN A 217 -14.48 3.68 8.84
CA GLN A 217 -15.11 4.05 10.11
C GLN A 217 -14.14 4.77 11.05
N ILE A 218 -12.92 4.25 11.22
CA ILE A 218 -11.89 4.86 12.07
C ILE A 218 -11.46 6.21 11.51
N SER A 219 -11.20 6.28 10.20
CA SER A 219 -10.89 7.55 9.52
C SER A 219 -11.97 8.61 9.73
N LYS A 220 -13.24 8.20 9.71
CA LYS A 220 -14.36 9.10 10.02
C LYS A 220 -14.33 9.54 11.49
N LYS A 221 -14.16 8.62 12.45
CA LYS A 221 -14.04 8.95 13.88
C LYS A 221 -12.91 9.96 14.14
N ILE A 222 -11.75 9.78 13.51
CA ILE A 222 -10.60 10.69 13.58
C ILE A 222 -10.97 12.07 13.00
N GLY A 223 -11.57 12.11 11.80
CA GLY A 223 -12.05 13.34 11.19
C GLY A 223 -13.04 14.09 12.09
N ASP A 224 -14.00 13.37 12.68
CA ASP A 224 -15.00 13.94 13.60
C ASP A 224 -14.35 14.43 14.92
N ALA A 225 -13.27 13.80 15.40
CA ALA A 225 -12.54 14.24 16.59
C ALA A 225 -11.73 15.52 16.32
N ILE A 226 -11.10 15.62 15.15
CA ILE A 226 -10.38 16.82 14.69
C ILE A 226 -11.35 17.98 14.46
N GLN A 227 -12.47 17.73 13.76
CA GLN A 227 -13.49 18.74 13.47
C GLN A 227 -14.18 19.24 14.74
N ARG A 228 -14.56 18.33 15.65
CA ARG A 228 -15.09 18.71 16.97
C ARG A 228 -14.14 19.65 17.69
N LYS A 229 -12.82 19.52 17.58
CA LYS A 229 -11.86 20.48 18.16
C LYS A 229 -11.72 21.79 17.40
N SER A 230 -11.87 21.83 16.08
CA SER A 230 -12.02 23.10 15.33
C SER A 230 -13.22 23.88 15.86
N ASP A 231 -14.35 23.20 15.99
CA ASP A 231 -15.60 23.78 16.45
C ASP A 231 -15.59 24.05 17.96
N THR A 232 -14.84 23.27 18.76
CA THR A 232 -14.60 23.55 20.18
C THR A 232 -13.56 24.65 20.36
N LYS A 233 -12.60 24.88 19.45
CA LYS A 233 -11.79 26.12 19.44
C LYS A 233 -12.67 27.33 19.12
N PHE A 234 -13.62 27.16 18.21
CA PHE A 234 -14.59 28.20 17.83
C PHE A 234 -15.62 28.47 18.95
N ASN A 235 -16.06 27.45 19.69
CA ASN A 235 -17.04 27.55 20.79
C ASN A 235 -16.39 27.78 22.17
N ALA A 236 -15.16 27.33 22.44
CA ALA A 236 -14.37 27.73 23.62
C ALA A 236 -13.92 29.19 23.55
N MET A 237 -14.02 29.82 22.36
CA MET A 237 -14.00 31.27 22.21
C MET A 237 -15.26 31.95 22.80
N ARG A 238 -16.29 31.19 23.15
CA ARG A 238 -17.51 31.65 23.85
C ARG A 238 -17.73 31.03 25.24
N GLY A 239 -16.85 30.16 25.76
CA GLY A 239 -17.08 29.51 27.05
C GLY A 239 -15.83 28.91 27.72
N SER A 240 -15.07 29.78 28.41
CA SER A 240 -14.08 29.55 29.50
C SER A 240 -13.14 28.34 29.39
N THR A 241 -11.81 28.45 29.22
CA THR A 241 -10.86 29.35 29.91
C THR A 241 -9.70 29.64 28.96
N ILE A 242 -9.83 30.74 28.23
CA ILE A 242 -8.75 31.31 27.45
C ILE A 242 -7.97 32.21 28.43
N LYS A 243 -6.63 32.20 28.38
CA LYS A 243 -5.91 33.46 28.65
C LYS A 243 -6.17 34.38 27.46
N LEU A 244 -7.44 34.77 27.30
CA LEU A 244 -7.81 36.00 26.64
C LEU A 244 -7.08 37.03 27.49
N GLU A 245 -6.25 37.86 26.86
CA GLU A 245 -6.01 39.18 27.42
C GLU A 245 -7.39 39.67 27.89
N ARG A 246 -7.56 39.85 29.21
CA ARG A 246 -8.83 40.33 29.78
C ARG A 246 -9.29 41.44 28.86
N MET A 247 -10.50 41.33 28.29
CA MET A 247 -11.10 42.43 27.53
C MET A 247 -10.74 43.69 28.29
N LYS A 248 -9.92 44.56 27.68
CA LYS A 248 -9.40 45.71 28.40
C LYS A 248 -10.63 46.49 28.81
N LEU A 249 -10.90 46.53 30.11
CA LEU A 249 -11.94 47.38 30.64
C LEU A 249 -11.67 48.78 30.07
N PRO A 250 -12.70 49.46 29.54
CA PRO A 250 -12.51 50.78 28.97
C PRO A 250 -11.84 51.64 30.05
N GLN A 251 -10.66 52.15 29.75
CA GLN A 251 -9.90 52.99 30.67
C GLN A 251 -10.27 54.45 30.40
N PHE A 252 -10.43 55.21 31.48
CA PHE A 252 -10.73 56.63 31.41
C PHE A 252 -9.72 57.41 32.23
N SER A 253 -8.87 58.18 31.53
CA SER A 253 -7.77 58.96 32.10
C SER A 253 -8.15 60.37 32.52
N GLY A 254 -9.39 60.82 32.24
CA GLY A 254 -9.87 62.18 32.54
C GLY A 254 -10.05 63.11 31.34
N ASN A 255 -9.92 62.63 30.10
CA ASN A 255 -10.21 63.44 28.92
C ASN A 255 -11.73 63.68 28.76
N ILE A 256 -12.16 64.94 28.82
CA ILE A 256 -13.57 65.34 28.72
C ILE A 256 -14.24 64.81 27.44
N ARG A 257 -13.51 64.72 26.31
CA ARG A 257 -14.06 64.24 25.03
C ARG A 257 -14.39 62.74 25.04
N ASP A 258 -13.65 61.95 25.83
CA ASP A 258 -13.82 60.50 25.91
C ASP A 258 -14.88 60.08 26.95
N TYR A 259 -15.27 61.00 27.85
CA TYR A 259 -16.17 60.71 28.97
C TYR A 259 -17.56 60.20 28.54
N PRO A 260 -18.27 60.81 27.56
CA PRO A 260 -19.59 60.33 27.13
C PRO A 260 -19.56 58.91 26.57
N ARG A 261 -18.48 58.57 25.84
CA ARG A 261 -18.27 57.23 25.29
C ARG A 261 -17.99 56.22 26.40
N PHE A 262 -17.05 56.54 27.29
CA PHE A 262 -16.72 55.71 28.44
C PHE A 262 -17.96 55.39 29.28
N ARG A 263 -18.77 56.41 29.62
CA ARG A 263 -19.98 56.22 30.41
C ARG A 263 -20.98 55.31 29.71
N SER A 264 -21.28 55.56 28.43
CA SER A 264 -22.21 54.72 27.67
C SER A 264 -21.72 53.27 27.56
N ASP A 265 -20.42 53.06 27.33
CA ASP A 265 -19.84 51.73 27.23
C ASP A 265 -19.86 51.01 28.59
N PHE A 266 -19.58 51.71 29.69
CA PHE A 266 -19.69 51.15 31.03
C PHE A 266 -21.13 50.77 31.40
N GLU A 267 -22.10 51.65 31.15
CA GLU A 267 -23.52 51.41 31.45
C GLU A 267 -24.13 50.29 30.60
N LYS A 268 -23.78 50.19 29.31
CA LYS A 268 -24.38 49.21 28.39
C LYS A 268 -23.66 47.87 28.35
N GLN A 269 -22.34 47.85 28.54
CA GLN A 269 -21.53 46.65 28.34
C GLN A 269 -21.04 46.04 29.66
N ILE A 270 -20.83 46.85 30.71
CA ILE A 270 -20.21 46.38 31.96
C ILE A 270 -21.24 46.24 33.07
N LEU A 271 -22.15 47.20 33.21
CA LEU A 271 -23.17 47.21 34.26
C LEU A 271 -24.11 45.99 34.22
N PRO A 272 -24.57 45.47 33.06
CA PRO A 272 -25.41 44.27 33.00
C PRO A 272 -24.71 42.98 33.43
N GLU A 273 -23.38 42.93 33.35
CA GLU A 273 -22.58 41.75 33.67
C GLU A 273 -22.06 41.75 35.12
N LEU A 274 -22.32 42.80 35.89
CA LEU A 274 -21.75 42.99 37.23
C LEU A 274 -22.78 42.88 38.37
N GLU A 275 -22.39 42.20 39.44
CA GLU A 275 -23.14 42.17 40.70
C GLU A 275 -23.10 43.55 41.39
N SER A 276 -24.24 44.03 41.91
CA SER A 276 -24.42 45.39 42.44
C SER A 276 -23.37 45.82 43.49
N GLY A 277 -22.84 44.89 44.29
CA GLY A 277 -21.82 45.16 45.30
C GLY A 277 -20.39 45.30 44.78
N LYS A 278 -20.10 44.96 43.51
CA LYS A 278 -18.76 45.02 42.91
C LYS A 278 -18.57 46.20 41.96
N VAL A 279 -19.65 46.94 41.67
CA VAL A 279 -19.66 48.04 40.69
C VAL A 279 -18.71 49.18 41.10
N ALA A 280 -18.69 49.56 42.38
CA ALA A 280 -17.81 50.63 42.87
C ALA A 280 -16.32 50.29 42.68
N TYR A 281 -15.95 49.04 42.97
CA TYR A 281 -14.58 48.56 42.83
C TYR A 281 -14.14 48.50 41.36
N VAL A 282 -15.00 47.98 40.48
CA VAL A 282 -14.70 47.90 39.04
C VAL A 282 -14.70 49.28 38.40
N LEU A 283 -15.57 50.20 38.83
CA LEU A 283 -15.52 51.59 38.38
C LEU A 283 -14.17 52.23 38.73
N LYS A 284 -13.69 52.08 39.98
CA LYS A 284 -12.36 52.57 40.40
C LYS A 284 -11.22 51.99 39.57
N SER A 285 -11.29 50.74 39.12
CA SER A 285 -10.22 50.12 38.31
C SER A 285 -10.23 50.48 36.82
N CYS A 286 -11.30 51.14 36.35
CA CYS A 286 -11.43 51.67 34.99
C CYS A 286 -11.03 53.14 34.87
N LEU A 287 -10.64 53.76 35.99
CA LEU A 287 -10.25 55.16 36.04
C LEU A 287 -8.75 55.26 36.28
N GLU A 288 -8.11 56.16 35.57
CA GLU A 288 -6.68 56.44 35.68
C GLU A 288 -6.45 57.95 35.92
N GLY A 289 -5.34 58.30 36.56
CA GLY A 289 -4.92 59.69 36.76
C GLY A 289 -5.95 60.57 37.47
N GLU A 290 -6.22 61.75 36.91
CA GLU A 290 -7.05 62.79 37.54
C GLU A 290 -8.54 62.39 37.68
N ALA A 291 -8.99 61.41 36.91
CA ALA A 291 -10.33 60.85 37.02
C ALA A 291 -10.48 59.92 38.23
N PHE A 292 -9.42 59.14 38.53
CA PHE A 292 -9.36 58.29 39.71
C PHE A 292 -9.28 59.14 40.99
N ASP A 293 -8.36 60.12 41.03
CA ASP A 293 -8.18 61.01 42.18
C ASP A 293 -9.47 61.76 42.56
N ALA A 294 -10.30 62.09 41.57
CA ALA A 294 -11.57 62.78 41.79
C ALA A 294 -12.59 61.96 42.60
N ILE A 295 -12.50 60.63 42.57
CA ILE A 295 -13.41 59.72 43.28
C ILE A 295 -12.71 58.83 44.33
N TYR A 296 -11.38 58.89 44.44
CA TYR A 296 -10.59 58.05 45.33
C TYR A 296 -11.03 58.15 46.79
N ASN A 297 -11.36 59.36 47.24
CA ASN A 297 -11.79 59.65 48.61
C ASN A 297 -13.30 59.44 48.85
N LEU A 298 -14.03 58.86 47.90
CA LEU A 298 -15.44 58.52 48.07
C LEU A 298 -15.57 57.05 48.50
N ASP A 299 -16.36 56.82 49.55
CA ASP A 299 -16.81 55.48 49.98
C ASP A 299 -17.51 54.76 48.82
N ASP A 300 -17.75 53.44 48.93
CA ASP A 300 -18.27 52.55 47.87
C ASP A 300 -19.74 52.82 47.43
N ASP A 301 -20.14 54.08 47.40
CA ASP A 301 -21.39 54.60 46.83
C ASP A 301 -21.20 54.96 45.35
N VAL A 302 -21.59 54.01 44.49
CA VAL A 302 -21.55 54.12 43.03
C VAL A 302 -22.29 55.35 42.51
N THR A 303 -23.39 55.74 43.15
CA THR A 303 -24.22 56.87 42.72
C THR A 303 -23.46 58.18 42.94
N LYS A 304 -22.76 58.31 44.07
CA LYS A 304 -21.91 59.48 44.36
C LYS A 304 -20.69 59.55 43.44
N MET A 305 -20.08 58.41 43.10
CA MET A 305 -18.96 58.36 42.17
C MET A 305 -19.35 58.86 40.77
N TRP A 306 -20.46 58.37 40.22
CA TRP A 306 -20.98 58.86 38.94
C TRP A 306 -21.36 60.33 38.98
N LYS A 307 -22.03 60.78 40.06
CA LYS A 307 -22.36 62.19 40.24
C LYS A 307 -21.10 63.08 40.20
N ARG A 308 -20.02 62.67 40.87
CA ARG A 308 -18.77 63.45 40.90
C ARG A 308 -18.06 63.47 39.54
N LEU A 309 -18.09 62.37 38.80
CA LEU A 309 -17.57 62.29 37.43
C LEU A 309 -18.41 63.13 36.46
N ASP A 310 -19.73 63.10 36.59
CA ASP A 310 -20.66 63.91 35.79
C ASP A 310 -20.45 65.42 36.05
N GLU A 311 -20.28 65.83 37.30
CA GLU A 311 -19.99 67.22 37.66
C GLU A 311 -18.64 67.70 37.09
N LYS A 312 -17.65 66.81 37.00
CA LYS A 312 -16.30 67.19 36.58
C LYS A 312 -16.12 67.13 35.05
N TYR A 313 -16.59 66.05 34.42
CA TYR A 313 -16.34 65.70 33.01
C TYR A 313 -17.62 65.59 32.16
N GLY A 314 -18.80 65.45 32.78
CA GLY A 314 -20.08 65.30 32.08
C GLY A 314 -20.81 66.60 31.74
N LEU A 315 -20.23 67.76 32.08
CA LEU A 315 -20.82 69.06 31.81
C LEU A 315 -20.76 69.38 30.31
N PRO A 316 -21.91 69.52 29.63
CA PRO A 316 -21.94 69.72 28.18
C PRO A 316 -21.19 71.00 27.74
N SER A 317 -21.28 72.08 28.52
CA SER A 317 -20.57 73.34 28.24
C SER A 317 -19.05 73.18 28.19
N LYS A 318 -18.46 72.34 29.06
CA LYS A 318 -17.01 72.08 29.04
C LYS A 318 -16.58 71.28 27.82
N LEU A 319 -17.43 70.35 27.36
CA LEU A 319 -17.16 69.60 26.14
C LEU A 319 -17.17 70.51 24.92
N VAL A 320 -18.15 71.42 24.85
CA VAL A 320 -18.21 72.47 23.81
C VAL A 320 -16.96 73.35 23.87
N ASP A 321 -16.57 73.85 25.04
CA ASP A 321 -15.38 74.69 25.21
C ASP A 321 -14.10 74.00 24.73
N VAL A 322 -13.91 72.71 25.05
CA VAL A 322 -12.74 71.92 24.61
C VAL A 322 -12.76 71.73 23.09
N VAL A 323 -13.91 71.38 22.51
CA VAL A 323 -14.05 71.22 21.05
C VAL A 323 -13.77 72.53 20.31
N VAL A 324 -14.32 73.65 20.81
CA VAL A 324 -14.10 74.99 20.22
C VAL A 324 -12.64 75.44 20.40
N TYR A 325 -12.02 75.15 21.55
CA TYR A 325 -10.61 75.43 21.80
C TYR A 325 -9.69 74.63 20.87
N ASP A 326 -9.99 73.35 20.64
CA ASP A 326 -9.24 72.51 19.72
C ASP A 326 -9.31 73.07 18.29
N ILE A 327 -10.51 73.47 17.83
CA ILE A 327 -10.70 74.14 16.54
C ILE A 327 -9.92 75.46 16.48
N LYS A 328 -9.95 76.25 17.56
CA LYS A 328 -9.22 77.52 17.67
C LYS A 328 -7.69 77.35 17.68
N ASN A 329 -7.15 76.19 18.00
CA ASN A 329 -5.70 75.98 18.05
C ASN A 329 -5.10 75.38 16.78
N ILE A 330 -5.92 75.09 15.77
CA ILE A 330 -5.44 74.58 14.49
C ILE A 330 -4.64 75.66 13.77
N LYS A 331 -3.44 75.37 13.31
CA LYS A 331 -2.61 76.36 12.61
C LYS A 331 -3.33 76.84 11.35
N HIS A 332 -3.21 78.13 11.02
CA HIS A 332 -3.77 78.68 9.79
C HIS A 332 -3.17 77.96 8.59
N LEU A 333 -4.04 77.50 7.69
CA LEU A 333 -3.65 76.69 6.55
C LEU A 333 -2.92 77.55 5.51
N GLN A 334 -1.97 76.96 4.79
CA GLN A 334 -1.33 77.57 3.62
C GLN A 334 -1.83 76.85 2.37
N GLU A 335 -1.93 77.57 1.26
CA GLU A 335 -2.37 77.01 -0.02
C GLU A 335 -1.43 75.86 -0.44
N GLY A 336 -1.97 74.63 -0.54
CA GLY A 336 -1.23 73.41 -0.88
C GLY A 336 -0.78 72.51 0.29
N ASP A 337 -1.13 72.83 1.54
CA ASP A 337 -0.88 71.93 2.70
C ASP A 337 -2.06 70.96 2.95
N ASP A 338 -2.11 69.90 2.14
CA ASP A 338 -3.15 68.88 2.22
C ASP A 338 -3.17 68.15 3.58
N GLN A 339 -2.02 68.05 4.26
CA GLN A 339 -1.91 67.32 5.53
C GLN A 339 -2.55 68.12 6.67
N SER A 340 -2.27 69.42 6.75
CA SER A 340 -2.90 70.30 7.75
C SER A 340 -4.39 70.50 7.46
N PHE A 341 -4.81 70.48 6.18
CA PHE A 341 -6.22 70.51 5.81
C PHE A 341 -6.97 69.25 6.27
N LEU A 342 -6.36 68.07 6.10
CA LEU A 342 -6.90 66.82 6.64
C LEU A 342 -6.98 66.85 8.17
N GLU A 343 -6.00 67.44 8.86
CA GLU A 343 -6.05 67.62 10.32
C GLU A 343 -7.18 68.55 10.77
N LEU A 344 -7.46 69.62 10.01
CA LEU A 344 -8.62 70.50 10.25
C LEU A 344 -9.94 69.74 10.09
N ILE A 345 -10.13 69.04 8.97
CA ILE A 345 -11.34 68.25 8.71
C ILE A 345 -11.53 67.22 9.82
N ASN A 346 -10.50 66.44 10.16
CA ASN A 346 -10.58 65.42 11.20
C ASN A 346 -10.92 66.01 12.57
N THR A 347 -10.41 67.19 12.89
CA THR A 347 -10.67 67.84 14.20
C THR A 347 -12.10 68.36 14.28
N VAL A 348 -12.59 69.00 13.21
CA VAL A 348 -13.98 69.48 13.11
C VAL A 348 -14.96 68.31 13.10
N GLU A 349 -14.69 67.25 12.33
CA GLU A 349 -15.55 66.06 12.26
C GLU A 349 -15.60 65.32 13.62
N LYS A 350 -14.45 65.13 14.28
CA LYS A 350 -14.42 64.57 15.64
C LYS A 350 -15.19 65.46 16.62
N GLY A 351 -15.03 66.79 16.53
CA GLY A 351 -15.77 67.75 17.35
C GLY A 351 -17.28 67.64 17.16
N TYR A 352 -17.73 67.54 15.91
CA TYR A 352 -19.14 67.33 15.57
C TYR A 352 -19.67 66.02 16.13
N GLN A 353 -18.94 64.91 15.95
CA GLN A 353 -19.34 63.60 16.47
C GLN A 353 -19.43 63.56 18.00
N ASP A 354 -18.51 64.25 18.69
CA ASP A 354 -18.53 64.33 20.16
C ASP A 354 -19.75 65.12 20.67
N LEU A 355 -20.12 66.22 20.00
CA LEU A 355 -21.29 67.02 20.35
C LEU A 355 -22.61 66.37 19.92
N ALA A 356 -22.65 65.68 18.77
CA ALA A 356 -23.82 64.95 18.32
C ALA A 356 -24.22 63.83 19.31
N ARG A 357 -23.25 63.21 20.00
CA ARG A 357 -23.52 62.19 21.02
C ARG A 357 -24.26 62.73 22.26
N ILE A 358 -24.16 64.03 22.51
CA ILE A 358 -24.83 64.69 23.64
C ILE A 358 -25.98 65.60 23.18
N ASN A 359 -26.37 65.52 21.89
CA ASN A 359 -27.40 66.34 21.23
C ASN A 359 -27.11 67.86 21.29
N MET A 360 -25.85 68.26 21.14
CA MET A 360 -25.41 69.67 21.10
C MET A 360 -24.68 70.03 19.79
N GLU A 361 -24.98 69.33 18.70
CA GLU A 361 -24.44 69.57 17.35
C GLU A 361 -24.72 70.99 16.82
N SER A 362 -25.71 71.68 17.37
CA SER A 362 -26.01 73.07 17.05
C SER A 362 -24.91 74.05 17.48
N GLU A 363 -24.06 73.69 18.45
CA GLU A 363 -22.98 74.56 18.96
C GLU A 363 -21.75 74.63 18.02
N ILE A 364 -21.44 73.53 17.32
CA ILE A 364 -20.40 73.56 16.28
C ILE A 364 -20.91 74.16 14.97
N SER A 365 -22.23 74.11 14.77
CA SER A 365 -22.93 74.68 13.62
C SER A 365 -23.36 76.14 13.84
N ASN A 366 -22.99 76.74 14.98
CA ASN A 366 -23.33 78.13 15.27
C ASN A 366 -22.44 79.08 14.45
N SER A 367 -22.93 80.30 14.20
CA SER A 367 -22.23 81.28 13.35
C SER A 367 -20.83 81.62 13.84
N GLY A 368 -20.54 81.51 15.15
CA GLY A 368 -19.24 81.81 15.74
C GLY A 368 -18.19 80.74 15.46
N THR A 369 -18.55 79.46 15.66
CA THR A 369 -17.66 78.32 15.40
C THR A 369 -17.42 78.15 13.90
N VAL A 370 -18.43 78.39 13.06
CA VAL A 370 -18.28 78.39 11.59
C VAL A 370 -17.33 79.50 11.13
N SER A 371 -17.46 80.72 11.66
CA SER A 371 -16.53 81.82 11.35
C SER A 371 -15.09 81.49 11.77
N LEU A 372 -14.91 80.82 12.91
CA LEU A 372 -13.59 80.36 13.38
C LEU A 372 -12.98 79.30 12.45
N ILE A 373 -13.80 78.41 11.88
CA ILE A 373 -13.34 77.41 10.91
C ILE A 373 -12.96 78.10 9.59
N GLU A 374 -13.77 79.05 9.12
CA GLU A 374 -13.51 79.84 7.91
C GLU A 374 -12.22 80.67 8.03
N GLU A 375 -11.92 81.26 9.20
CA GLU A 375 -10.67 82.01 9.44
C GLU A 375 -9.41 81.12 9.34
N ARG A 376 -9.55 79.79 9.44
CA ARG A 376 -8.43 78.84 9.35
C ARG A 376 -8.27 78.21 7.98
N LEU A 377 -9.26 78.37 7.09
CA LEU A 377 -9.14 77.95 5.70
C LEU A 377 -8.27 78.96 4.92
N PRO A 378 -7.57 78.51 3.86
CA PRO A 378 -6.74 79.38 3.02
C PRO A 378 -7.52 80.49 2.30
#